data_AF-A0AAV6DA21-F1
#
_entry.id   AF-A0AAV6DA21-F1
#
_cell.length_a   1.000
_cell.length_b   1.000
_cell.length_c   1.000
_cell.angle_alpha   90.00
_cell.angle_beta   90.00
_cell.angle_gamma   90.00
#
_symmetry.space_group_name_H-M   'P 1'
#
loop_
_entity.id
_entity.type
_entity.pdbx_description
1 polymer ?
#
loop_
_entity_poly.entity_id
_entity_poly.type
_entity_poly.pdbx_seq_one_letter_code
_entity_poly.pdbx_strand_id
1 'polypeptide(L)'
;MRRLLGFLGLALTVGACATASLVPDEQATAIRRREQALVPHAPVIQKTIQQSGRSGALAFFDLRDGRLVVLPGDTPADAWARAASAPDGVPDRAALPTIMTFVHRTDVPQAPEGVATASLQEQEALRTRLAALDTELRALSDAVAAARREAQTSVDQTRLEAKKALDGLAEEISTTRKFTLQLAQLAYLNQDMNAENAAVLKRAAAASQESAANSARLVENIRQLSDHLAAQLKDLAMRLDGIQNRISNIK
;
A
#
# COMPACT_ATOMS: atom_id res chain seq x y z
N MET A 1 17.95 13.45 11.89
CA MET A 1 16.87 13.61 12.89
C MET A 1 16.10 12.30 12.98
N ARG A 2 16.20 11.63 14.12
CA ARG A 2 15.66 10.28 14.38
C ARG A 2 14.23 10.38 14.90
N ARG A 3 13.36 9.56 14.31
CA ARG A 3 12.21 8.85 14.90
C ARG A 3 11.20 9.66 15.73
N LEU A 4 10.03 9.89 15.15
CA LEU A 4 8.76 9.97 15.89
C LEU A 4 7.82 8.90 15.33
N LEU A 5 8.01 7.68 15.84
CA LEU A 5 7.05 6.60 15.77
C LEU A 5 5.95 6.94 16.80
N GLY A 6 4.91 7.64 16.36
CA GLY A 6 3.73 7.92 17.18
C GLY A 6 2.87 6.66 17.27
N PHE A 7 3.13 5.86 18.31
CA PHE A 7 2.20 4.83 18.80
C PHE A 7 0.88 5.51 19.19
N LEU A 8 -0.13 5.49 18.32
CA LEU A 8 -1.52 5.65 18.77
C LEU A 8 -1.99 4.28 19.25
N GLY A 9 -1.94 4.12 20.57
CA GLY A 9 -2.44 2.97 21.29
C GLY A 9 -3.92 2.75 20.99
N LEU A 10 -4.19 1.61 20.38
CA LEU A 10 -5.50 0.99 20.29
C LEU A 10 -5.95 0.70 21.73
N ALA A 11 -6.82 1.54 22.28
CA ALA A 11 -7.50 1.26 23.54
C ALA A 11 -8.46 0.09 23.31
N LEU A 12 -7.96 -1.13 23.49
CA LEU A 12 -8.76 -2.32 23.76
C LEU A 12 -9.43 -2.10 25.12
N THR A 13 -10.59 -1.44 25.10
CA THR A 13 -11.56 -1.64 26.16
C THR A 13 -12.00 -3.09 26.05
N VAL A 14 -11.41 -3.94 26.89
CA VAL A 14 -12.02 -5.20 27.32
C VAL A 14 -13.28 -4.79 28.10
N GLY A 15 -14.32 -4.42 27.37
CA GLY A 15 -15.68 -4.48 27.87
C GLY A 15 -15.93 -5.94 28.12
N ALA A 16 -15.83 -6.34 29.38
CA ALA A 16 -16.24 -7.66 29.85
C ALA A 16 -17.53 -8.03 29.11
N CYS A 17 -17.50 -9.17 28.41
CA CYS A 17 -18.67 -9.83 27.87
C CYS A 17 -19.59 -10.14 29.05
N ALA A 18 -20.38 -9.15 29.48
CA ALA A 18 -21.68 -9.41 30.04
C ALA A 18 -22.45 -10.00 28.87
N THR A 19 -22.39 -11.33 28.73
CA THR A 19 -23.43 -12.07 28.05
C THR A 19 -24.72 -11.52 28.63
N ALA A 20 -25.43 -10.69 27.87
CA ALA A 20 -26.76 -10.23 28.24
C ALA A 20 -27.52 -11.51 28.54
N SER A 21 -27.82 -11.71 29.83
CA SER A 21 -28.42 -12.94 30.30
C SER A 21 -29.68 -13.14 29.47
N LEU A 22 -29.79 -14.28 28.79
CA LEU A 22 -30.98 -14.67 28.02
C LEU A 22 -32.24 -14.78 28.90
N VAL A 23 -32.04 -14.61 30.21
CA VAL A 23 -33.00 -14.65 31.28
C VAL A 23 -33.19 -13.22 31.79
N PRO A 24 -34.39 -12.63 31.69
CA PRO A 24 -34.73 -11.34 32.29
C PRO A 24 -34.23 -11.25 33.73
N ASP A 25 -33.78 -10.07 34.17
CA ASP A 25 -33.14 -9.90 35.48
C ASP A 25 -34.01 -10.40 36.65
N GLU A 26 -35.33 -10.30 36.53
CA GLU A 26 -36.27 -10.88 37.49
C GLU A 26 -36.19 -12.41 37.55
N GLN A 27 -36.11 -13.11 36.42
CA GLN A 27 -35.93 -14.56 36.37
C GLN A 27 -34.53 -14.97 36.83
N ALA A 28 -33.47 -14.23 36.49
CA ALA A 28 -32.11 -14.52 36.94
C ALA A 28 -31.98 -14.36 38.47
N THR A 29 -32.77 -13.46 39.05
CA THR A 29 -32.86 -13.25 40.50
C THR A 29 -33.73 -14.32 41.17
N ALA A 30 -34.83 -14.74 40.53
CA ALA A 30 -35.68 -15.82 41.01
C ALA A 30 -34.95 -17.17 41.01
N ILE A 31 -34.15 -17.47 39.97
CA ILE A 31 -33.32 -18.68 39.89
C ILE A 31 -32.26 -18.68 40.98
N ARG A 32 -31.52 -17.57 41.16
CA ARG A 32 -30.52 -17.46 42.25
C ARG A 32 -31.12 -17.61 43.65
N ARG A 33 -32.29 -17.02 43.90
CA ARG A 33 -33.01 -17.17 45.18
C ARG A 33 -33.51 -18.61 45.38
N ARG A 34 -33.98 -19.27 44.31
CA ARG A 34 -34.39 -20.68 44.33
C ARG A 34 -33.22 -21.61 44.61
N GLU A 35 -32.06 -21.38 43.99
CA GLU A 35 -30.84 -22.16 44.24
C GLU A 35 -30.34 -21.98 45.68
N GLN A 36 -30.30 -20.74 46.18
CA GLN A 36 -29.92 -20.45 47.56
C GLN A 36 -30.88 -21.06 48.59
N ALA A 37 -32.18 -21.14 48.27
CA ALA A 37 -33.18 -21.77 49.12
C ALA A 37 -33.10 -23.32 49.13
N LEU A 38 -32.39 -23.94 48.17
CA LEU A 38 -32.21 -25.40 48.09
C LEU A 38 -30.99 -25.89 48.88
N VAL A 39 -29.97 -25.04 49.05
CA VAL A 39 -28.70 -25.37 49.75
C VAL A 39 -28.89 -25.94 51.17
N PRO A 40 -29.80 -25.41 52.03
CA PRO A 40 -29.95 -25.91 53.41
C PRO A 40 -30.58 -27.31 53.49
N HIS A 41 -31.24 -27.77 52.42
CA HIS A 41 -32.05 -29.00 52.42
C HIS A 41 -31.39 -30.17 51.70
N ALA A 42 -30.28 -29.93 51.00
CA ALA A 42 -29.44 -30.98 50.42
C ALA A 42 -29.08 -32.11 51.41
N PRO A 43 -28.76 -31.85 52.69
CA PRO A 43 -28.43 -32.91 53.64
C PRO A 43 -29.62 -33.79 54.02
N VAL A 44 -30.83 -33.21 54.10
CA VAL A 44 -32.06 -33.92 54.46
C VAL A 44 -32.52 -34.82 53.31
N ILE A 45 -32.37 -34.33 52.07
CA ILE A 45 -32.64 -35.10 50.85
C ILE A 45 -31.68 -36.30 50.77
N GLN A 46 -30.39 -36.05 50.99
CA GLN A 46 -29.35 -37.09 50.98
C GLN A 46 -29.56 -38.13 52.09
N LYS A 47 -29.99 -37.68 53.29
CA LYS A 47 -30.30 -38.55 54.43
C LYS A 47 -31.54 -39.41 54.19
N THR A 48 -32.58 -38.86 53.55
CA THR A 48 -33.80 -39.60 53.22
C THR A 48 -33.54 -40.67 52.14
N ILE A 49 -32.67 -40.38 51.17
CA ILE A 49 -32.20 -41.34 50.16
C ILE A 49 -31.39 -42.47 50.80
N GLN A 50 -30.55 -42.17 51.80
CA GLN A 50 -29.78 -43.18 52.53
C GLN A 50 -30.64 -44.06 53.44
N GLN A 51 -31.68 -43.50 54.07
CA GLN A 51 -32.53 -44.20 55.04
C GLN A 51 -33.58 -45.11 54.40
N SER A 52 -34.01 -44.85 53.17
CA SER A 52 -35.08 -45.64 52.54
C SER A 52 -34.62 -47.03 52.12
N GLY A 53 -33.31 -47.28 51.98
CA GLY A 53 -32.72 -48.61 51.73
C GLY A 53 -33.26 -49.34 50.49
N ARG A 54 -34.05 -48.67 49.65
CA ARG A 54 -34.75 -49.20 48.47
C ARG A 54 -34.59 -48.20 47.33
N SER A 55 -34.06 -48.70 46.22
CA SER A 55 -33.79 -47.96 45.00
C SER A 55 -35.09 -47.40 44.42
N GLY A 56 -35.40 -46.12 44.68
CA GLY A 56 -36.58 -45.45 44.17
C GLY A 56 -36.23 -44.06 43.66
N ALA A 57 -36.68 -43.73 42.46
CA ALA A 57 -36.39 -42.45 41.84
C ALA A 57 -37.30 -41.34 42.38
N LEU A 58 -36.72 -40.18 42.69
CA LEU A 58 -37.49 -38.98 43.03
C LEU A 58 -37.99 -38.34 41.73
N ALA A 59 -39.31 -38.19 41.58
CA ALA A 59 -39.93 -37.56 40.41
C ALA A 59 -40.36 -36.12 40.75
N PHE A 60 -39.79 -35.12 40.06
CA PHE A 60 -40.27 -33.74 40.11
C PHE A 60 -41.36 -33.53 39.06
N PHE A 61 -42.40 -32.75 39.38
CA PHE A 61 -43.43 -32.33 38.42
C PHE A 61 -43.11 -30.93 37.89
N ASP A 62 -42.98 -30.79 36.57
CA ASP A 62 -43.07 -29.50 35.88
C ASP A 62 -44.48 -29.31 35.30
N LEU A 63 -44.95 -28.06 35.30
CA LEU A 63 -46.34 -27.57 35.12
C LEU A 63 -46.98 -27.83 33.74
N ARG A 64 -46.40 -28.71 32.93
CA ARG A 64 -46.97 -29.21 31.66
C ARG A 64 -46.97 -30.76 31.55
N ASP A 65 -46.80 -31.47 32.67
CA ASP A 65 -46.68 -32.94 32.84
C ASP A 65 -45.27 -33.56 32.71
N GLY A 66 -44.21 -32.75 32.72
CA GLY A 66 -42.81 -33.21 32.67
C GLY A 66 -42.32 -33.79 34.00
N ARG A 67 -42.27 -35.12 34.11
CA ARG A 67 -41.74 -35.81 35.30
C ARG A 67 -40.22 -35.96 35.21
N LEU A 68 -39.47 -35.27 36.05
CA LEU A 68 -38.01 -35.43 36.12
C LEU A 68 -37.65 -36.56 37.10
N VAL A 69 -37.19 -37.69 36.57
CA VAL A 69 -36.83 -38.88 37.35
C VAL A 69 -35.35 -38.81 37.73
N VAL A 70 -35.05 -38.65 39.02
CA VAL A 70 -33.68 -38.71 39.56
C VAL A 70 -33.36 -40.13 39.96
N LEU A 71 -32.40 -40.76 39.27
CA LEU A 71 -31.99 -42.13 39.56
C LEU A 71 -31.00 -42.15 40.74
N PRO A 72 -30.79 -43.33 41.38
CA PRO A 72 -29.81 -43.46 42.44
C PRO A 72 -28.41 -43.07 41.98
N GLY A 73 -27.78 -42.12 42.67
CA GLY A 73 -26.43 -41.62 42.33
C GLY A 73 -26.41 -40.39 41.43
N ASP A 74 -27.54 -40.00 40.84
CA ASP A 74 -27.64 -38.75 40.08
C ASP A 74 -27.84 -37.54 40.98
N THR A 75 -27.21 -36.43 40.61
CA THR A 75 -27.62 -35.13 41.13
C THR A 75 -28.84 -34.61 40.35
N PRO A 76 -29.63 -33.69 40.93
CA PRO A 76 -30.72 -33.04 40.20
C PRO A 76 -30.27 -32.36 38.90
N ALA A 77 -29.02 -31.89 38.83
CA ALA A 77 -28.43 -31.30 37.63
C ALA A 77 -28.21 -32.35 36.52
N ASP A 78 -27.80 -33.57 36.88
CA ASP A 78 -27.60 -34.68 35.94
C ASP A 78 -28.94 -35.14 35.33
N ALA A 79 -29.98 -35.22 36.16
CA ALA A 79 -31.33 -35.53 35.70
C ALA A 79 -31.87 -34.46 34.73
N TRP A 80 -31.57 -33.19 35.00
CA TRP A 80 -31.97 -32.07 34.13
C TRP A 80 -31.21 -32.05 32.82
N ALA A 81 -29.91 -32.30 32.84
CA ALA A 81 -29.09 -32.41 31.63
C ALA A 81 -29.60 -33.51 30.70
N ARG A 82 -30.03 -34.65 31.24
CA ARG A 82 -30.64 -35.73 30.45
C ARG A 82 -31.99 -35.35 29.85
N ALA A 83 -32.85 -34.69 30.62
CA ALA A 83 -34.15 -34.24 30.11
C ALA A 83 -33.99 -33.20 28.98
N ALA A 84 -33.05 -32.26 29.13
CA ALA A 84 -32.76 -31.25 28.11
C ALA A 84 -32.08 -31.82 26.85
N SER A 85 -31.46 -33.00 26.96
CA SER A 85 -30.79 -33.68 25.85
C SER A 85 -31.66 -34.75 25.19
N ALA A 86 -32.84 -35.05 25.75
CA ALA A 86 -33.73 -36.08 25.22
C ALA A 86 -34.51 -35.53 24.02
N PRO A 87 -34.50 -36.21 22.86
CA PRO A 87 -35.30 -35.80 21.71
C PRO A 87 -36.79 -35.92 22.01
N ASP A 88 -37.57 -34.90 21.62
CA ASP A 88 -39.03 -34.91 21.76
C ASP A 88 -39.64 -36.10 21.01
N GLY A 89 -40.20 -37.07 21.74
CA GLY A 89 -41.14 -38.04 21.18
C GLY A 89 -40.75 -39.54 21.14
N VAL A 90 -40.16 -40.10 22.20
CA VAL A 90 -40.13 -41.58 22.36
C VAL A 90 -40.85 -42.00 23.65
N PRO A 91 -41.99 -42.71 23.57
CA PRO A 91 -42.75 -43.16 24.73
C PRO A 91 -42.26 -44.54 25.16
N ASP A 92 -41.08 -44.64 25.79
CA ASP A 92 -40.70 -45.89 26.46
C ASP A 92 -41.21 -45.90 27.90
N ARG A 93 -42.52 -46.18 28.04
CA ARG A 93 -43.26 -46.22 29.31
C ARG A 93 -43.00 -47.50 30.12
N ALA A 94 -42.04 -48.32 29.74
CA ALA A 94 -41.90 -49.68 30.25
C ALA A 94 -40.72 -49.89 31.22
N ALA A 95 -40.40 -48.94 32.10
CA ALA A 95 -39.56 -49.19 33.29
C ALA A 95 -39.62 -48.06 34.35
N LEU A 96 -40.74 -47.36 34.49
CA LEU A 96 -40.84 -46.30 35.51
C LEU A 96 -41.15 -46.94 36.87
N PRO A 97 -40.28 -46.80 37.89
CA PRO A 97 -40.56 -47.33 39.23
C PRO A 97 -41.80 -46.64 39.82
N THR A 98 -42.59 -47.41 40.58
CA THR A 98 -43.83 -46.93 41.21
C THR A 98 -43.54 -45.74 42.13
N ILE A 99 -44.11 -44.59 41.79
CA ILE A 99 -44.01 -43.35 42.60
C ILE A 99 -44.80 -43.57 43.89
N MET A 100 -44.12 -43.59 45.04
CA MET A 100 -44.77 -43.95 46.31
C MET A 100 -45.27 -42.74 47.11
N THR A 101 -44.83 -41.51 46.81
CA THR A 101 -45.31 -40.30 47.51
C THR A 101 -45.12 -39.03 46.68
N PHE A 102 -46.13 -38.15 46.69
CA PHE A 102 -46.06 -36.81 46.10
C PHE A 102 -45.81 -35.80 47.22
N VAL A 103 -44.78 -34.96 47.09
CA VAL A 103 -44.53 -33.84 48.02
C VAL A 103 -44.80 -32.54 47.29
N HIS A 104 -45.99 -31.97 47.51
CA HIS A 104 -46.30 -30.63 47.03
C HIS A 104 -45.74 -29.61 48.03
N ARG A 105 -44.85 -28.73 47.57
CA ARG A 105 -44.26 -27.65 48.38
C ARG A 105 -45.10 -26.38 48.28
N THR A 106 -45.52 -25.83 49.43
CA THR A 106 -46.29 -24.57 49.54
C THR A 106 -45.40 -23.33 49.58
N ASP A 107 -44.09 -23.52 49.56
CA ASP A 107 -43.02 -22.53 49.75
C ASP A 107 -42.25 -22.21 48.45
N VAL A 108 -42.67 -22.79 47.32
CA VAL A 108 -42.18 -22.42 45.98
C VAL A 108 -43.19 -21.45 45.38
N PRO A 109 -42.81 -20.21 45.03
CA PRO A 109 -43.70 -19.31 44.32
C PRO A 109 -44.11 -19.97 43.01
N GLN A 110 -45.42 -20.04 42.78
CA GLN A 110 -46.03 -20.58 41.58
C GLN A 110 -45.31 -20.01 40.36
N ALA A 111 -44.91 -20.88 39.41
CA ALA A 111 -44.33 -20.38 38.16
C ALA A 111 -45.31 -19.37 37.54
N PRO A 112 -44.84 -18.23 37.01
CA PRO A 112 -45.72 -17.26 36.39
C PRO A 112 -46.59 -18.00 35.37
N GLU A 113 -47.92 -17.93 35.55
CA GLU A 113 -48.88 -18.78 34.83
C GLU A 113 -48.82 -18.63 33.31
N GLY A 114 -48.14 -17.59 32.82
CA GLY A 114 -47.60 -17.51 31.48
C GLY A 114 -46.50 -16.45 31.40
N VAL A 115 -45.49 -16.69 30.56
CA VAL A 115 -44.68 -15.59 30.03
C VAL A 115 -45.61 -14.79 29.14
N ALA A 116 -45.79 -13.50 29.43
CA ALA A 116 -46.64 -12.65 28.60
C ALA A 116 -46.16 -12.71 27.16
N THR A 117 -47.07 -12.98 26.22
CA THR A 117 -46.77 -13.12 24.78
C THR A 117 -46.03 -11.89 24.23
N ALA A 118 -46.30 -10.71 24.78
CA ALA A 118 -45.60 -9.47 24.48
C ALA A 118 -44.07 -9.58 24.72
N SER A 119 -43.63 -10.19 25.82
CA SER A 119 -42.21 -10.39 26.14
C SER A 119 -41.52 -11.38 25.19
N LEU A 120 -42.23 -12.40 24.72
CA LEU A 120 -41.70 -13.34 23.71
C LEU A 120 -41.58 -12.66 22.34
N GLN A 121 -42.58 -11.86 21.95
CA GLN A 121 -42.56 -11.06 20.72
C GLN A 121 -41.44 -10.02 20.73
N GLU A 122 -41.20 -9.38 21.88
CA GLU A 122 -40.09 -8.43 22.04
C GLU A 122 -38.73 -9.13 21.89
N GLN A 123 -38.58 -10.33 22.46
CA GLN A 123 -37.35 -11.12 22.32
C GLN A 123 -37.11 -11.55 20.86
N GLU A 124 -38.15 -11.96 20.14
CA GLU A 124 -38.06 -12.32 18.73
C GLU A 124 -37.71 -11.11 17.85
N ALA A 125 -38.31 -9.93 18.14
CA ALA A 125 -37.97 -8.68 17.48
C ALA A 125 -36.50 -8.28 17.71
N LEU A 126 -35.98 -8.45 18.93
CA LEU A 126 -34.58 -8.18 19.25
C LEU A 126 -33.63 -9.15 18.53
N ARG A 127 -33.93 -10.45 18.50
CA ARG A 127 -33.13 -11.44 17.74
C ARG A 127 -33.08 -11.10 16.26
N THR A 128 -34.20 -10.68 15.69
CA THR A 128 -34.28 -10.29 14.27
C THR A 128 -33.43 -9.05 13.99
N ARG A 129 -33.48 -8.04 14.86
CA ARG A 129 -32.65 -6.84 14.76
C ARG A 129 -31.15 -7.14 14.87
N LEU A 130 -30.76 -8.01 15.80
CA LEU A 130 -29.37 -8.42 15.96
C LEU A 130 -28.86 -9.18 14.74
N ALA A 131 -29.67 -10.08 14.17
CA ALA A 131 -29.33 -10.77 12.93
C ALA A 131 -29.16 -9.80 11.76
N ALA A 132 -30.04 -8.79 11.64
CA ALA A 132 -29.92 -7.75 10.62
C ALA A 132 -28.63 -6.92 10.79
N LEU A 133 -28.32 -6.47 12.01
CA LEU A 133 -27.08 -5.72 12.29
C LEU A 133 -25.83 -6.55 11.99
N ASP A 134 -25.83 -7.84 12.31
CA ASP A 134 -24.71 -8.74 12.02
C ASP A 134 -24.52 -8.95 10.50
N THR A 135 -25.61 -8.98 9.72
CA THR A 135 -25.52 -8.98 8.26
C THR A 135 -24.96 -7.67 7.69
N GLU A 136 -25.39 -6.52 8.23
CA GLU A 136 -24.90 -5.20 7.81
C GLU A 136 -23.41 -5.02 8.15
N LEU A 137 -22.98 -5.48 9.32
CA LEU A 137 -21.57 -5.44 9.72
C LEU A 137 -20.69 -6.29 8.81
N ARG A 138 -21.15 -7.49 8.41
CA ARG A 138 -20.42 -8.31 7.43
C ARG A 138 -20.34 -7.62 6.07
N ALA A 139 -21.46 -7.09 5.57
CA ALA A 139 -21.49 -6.37 4.30
C ALA A 139 -20.56 -5.15 4.31
N LEU A 140 -20.54 -4.39 5.41
CA LEU A 140 -19.65 -3.24 5.58
C LEU A 140 -18.18 -3.67 5.63
N SER A 141 -17.85 -4.74 6.36
CA SER A 141 -16.50 -5.31 6.42
C SER A 141 -16.01 -5.72 5.02
N ASP A 142 -16.86 -6.39 4.25
CA ASP A 142 -16.53 -6.81 2.88
C ASP A 142 -16.34 -5.62 1.93
N ALA A 143 -17.21 -4.60 2.06
CA ALA A 143 -17.09 -3.37 1.29
C ALA A 143 -15.79 -2.61 1.61
N VAL A 144 -15.40 -2.52 2.88
CA VAL A 144 -14.13 -1.90 3.29
C VAL A 144 -12.94 -2.70 2.78
N ALA A 145 -12.99 -4.03 2.84
CA ALA A 145 -11.95 -4.88 2.29
C ALA A 145 -11.81 -4.71 0.76
N ALA A 146 -12.91 -4.62 0.04
CA ALA A 146 -12.93 -4.38 -1.40
C ALA A 146 -12.35 -3.00 -1.74
N ALA A 147 -12.84 -1.94 -1.09
CA ALA A 147 -12.36 -0.58 -1.28
C ALA A 147 -10.86 -0.44 -0.98
N ARG A 148 -10.36 -1.13 0.06
CA ARG A 148 -8.93 -1.16 0.38
C ARG A 148 -8.10 -1.82 -0.73
N ARG A 149 -8.57 -2.94 -1.30
CA ARG A 149 -7.86 -3.61 -2.40
C ARG A 149 -7.83 -2.74 -3.66
N GLU A 150 -8.95 -2.08 -3.97
CA GLU A 150 -9.04 -1.17 -5.11
C GLU A 150 -8.10 0.03 -4.94
N ALA A 151 -8.13 0.67 -3.77
CA ALA A 151 -7.22 1.77 -3.45
C ALA A 151 -5.74 1.33 -3.53
N GLN A 152 -5.41 0.14 -3.01
CA GLN A 152 -4.05 -0.39 -3.09
C GLN A 152 -3.62 -0.61 -4.55
N THR A 153 -4.49 -1.19 -5.37
CA THR A 153 -4.24 -1.41 -6.79
C THR A 153 -4.01 -0.09 -7.53
N SER A 154 -4.85 0.92 -7.26
CA SER A 154 -4.72 2.25 -7.84
C SER A 154 -3.40 2.93 -7.45
N VAL A 155 -3.00 2.83 -6.18
CA VAL A 155 -1.72 3.37 -5.69
C VAL A 155 -0.54 2.67 -6.36
N ASP A 156 -0.57 1.34 -6.44
CA ASP A 156 0.50 0.55 -7.04
C ASP A 156 0.65 0.85 -8.54
N GLN A 157 -0.46 0.99 -9.26
CA GLN A 157 -0.46 1.38 -10.66
C GLN A 157 0.08 2.80 -10.85
N THR A 158 -0.39 3.76 -10.07
CA THR A 158 0.11 5.15 -10.12
C THR A 158 1.61 5.22 -9.83
N ARG A 159 2.09 4.43 -8.86
CA ARG A 159 3.51 4.36 -8.52
C ARG A 159 4.34 3.75 -9.65
N LEU A 160 3.82 2.72 -10.33
CA LEU A 160 4.47 2.11 -11.47
C LEU A 160 4.57 3.09 -12.65
N GLU A 161 3.48 3.79 -12.96
CA GLU A 161 3.43 4.81 -14.01
C GLU A 161 4.39 5.98 -13.71
N ALA A 162 4.39 6.47 -12.48
CA ALA A 162 5.31 7.52 -12.04
C ALA A 162 6.78 7.07 -12.17
N LYS A 163 7.10 5.83 -11.78
CA LYS A 163 8.46 5.29 -11.94
C LYS A 163 8.85 5.22 -13.42
N LYS A 164 7.97 4.73 -14.29
CA LYS A 164 8.22 4.66 -15.73
C LYS A 164 8.44 6.05 -16.34
N ALA A 165 7.66 7.05 -15.91
CA ALA A 165 7.85 8.43 -16.34
C ALA A 165 9.20 9.01 -15.89
N LEU A 166 9.61 8.73 -14.64
CA LEU A 166 10.92 9.16 -14.13
C LEU A 166 12.09 8.48 -14.85
N ASP A 167 11.98 7.18 -15.13
CA ASP A 167 13.00 6.44 -15.88
C ASP A 167 13.13 6.99 -17.32
N GLY A 168 12.01 7.27 -17.98
CA GLY A 168 11.98 7.92 -19.30
C GLY A 168 12.61 9.31 -19.29
N LEU A 169 12.27 10.15 -18.30
CA LEU A 169 12.87 11.48 -18.14
C LEU A 169 14.39 11.41 -17.91
N ALA A 170 14.86 10.43 -17.13
CA ALA A 170 16.29 10.23 -16.91
C ALA A 170 17.04 9.87 -18.20
N GLU A 171 16.43 9.06 -19.06
CA GLU A 171 16.97 8.70 -20.37
C GLU A 171 17.00 9.92 -21.32
N GLU A 172 15.94 10.72 -21.34
CA GLU A 172 15.90 11.98 -22.10
C GLU A 172 17.00 12.94 -21.63
N ILE A 173 17.13 13.18 -20.31
CA ILE A 173 18.18 14.05 -19.75
C ILE A 173 19.58 13.56 -20.14
N SER A 174 19.83 12.25 -20.07
CA SER A 174 21.10 11.65 -20.49
C SER A 174 21.38 11.89 -21.97
N THR A 175 20.36 11.75 -22.82
CA THR A 175 20.45 11.97 -24.26
C THR A 175 20.68 13.45 -24.58
N THR A 176 19.93 14.35 -23.96
CA THR A 176 20.13 15.80 -24.09
C THR A 176 21.53 16.20 -23.66
N ARG A 177 22.05 15.67 -22.54
CA ARG A 177 23.42 15.96 -22.08
C ARG A 177 24.46 15.53 -23.11
N LYS A 178 24.33 14.34 -23.70
CA LYS A 178 25.23 13.87 -24.78
C LYS A 178 25.17 14.80 -25.98
N PHE A 179 23.97 15.17 -26.42
CA PHE A 179 23.77 16.10 -27.52
C PHE A 179 24.41 17.47 -27.24
N THR A 180 24.22 18.04 -26.05
CA THR A 180 24.84 19.32 -25.66
C THR A 180 26.37 19.23 -25.67
N LEU A 181 26.96 18.12 -25.20
CA LEU A 181 28.41 17.91 -25.26
C LEU A 181 28.92 17.83 -26.70
N GLN A 182 28.20 17.13 -27.57
CA GLN A 182 28.54 17.07 -29.00
C GLN A 182 28.43 18.44 -29.67
N LEU A 183 27.40 19.22 -29.34
CA LEU A 183 27.23 20.59 -29.84
C LEU A 183 28.38 21.50 -29.37
N ALA A 184 28.80 21.37 -28.11
CA ALA A 184 29.95 22.11 -27.58
C ALA A 184 31.26 21.71 -28.28
N GLN A 185 31.46 20.42 -28.58
CA GLN A 185 32.63 19.95 -29.34
C GLN A 185 32.64 20.52 -30.77
N LEU A 186 31.49 20.53 -31.45
CA LEU A 186 31.36 21.12 -32.78
C LEU A 186 31.63 22.63 -32.76
N ALA A 187 31.13 23.34 -31.75
CA ALA A 187 31.38 24.77 -31.59
C ALA A 187 32.88 25.06 -31.39
N TYR A 188 33.56 24.27 -30.56
CA TYR A 188 35.01 24.37 -30.35
C TYR A 188 35.78 24.12 -31.66
N LEU A 189 35.47 23.04 -32.38
CA LEU A 189 36.12 22.73 -33.65
C LEU A 189 35.91 23.84 -34.69
N ASN A 190 34.70 24.40 -34.76
CA ASN A 190 34.39 25.50 -35.67
C ASN A 190 35.22 26.75 -35.34
N GLN A 191 35.36 27.07 -34.05
CA GLN A 191 36.20 28.19 -33.60
C GLN A 191 37.67 27.98 -33.98
N ASP A 192 38.20 26.78 -33.74
CA ASP A 192 39.60 26.44 -34.03
C ASP A 192 39.89 26.50 -35.54
N MET A 193 39.02 25.91 -36.36
CA MET A 193 39.09 26.00 -37.82
C MET A 193 39.01 27.44 -38.32
N ASN A 194 38.14 28.28 -37.75
CA ASN A 194 38.05 29.69 -38.15
C ASN A 194 39.32 30.47 -37.80
N ALA A 195 39.92 30.19 -36.63
CA ALA A 195 41.17 30.80 -36.23
C ALA A 195 42.33 30.36 -37.16
N GLU A 196 42.41 29.08 -37.49
CA GLU A 196 43.41 28.55 -38.43
C GLU A 196 43.22 29.13 -39.83
N ASN A 197 41.99 29.15 -40.35
CA ASN A 197 41.67 29.74 -41.65
C ASN A 197 42.07 31.22 -41.70
N ALA A 198 41.77 31.99 -40.65
CA ALA A 198 42.18 33.39 -40.57
C ALA A 198 43.71 33.55 -40.56
N ALA A 199 44.44 32.66 -39.87
CA ALA A 199 45.90 32.66 -39.86
C ALA A 199 46.48 32.31 -41.24
N VAL A 200 45.93 31.29 -41.92
CA VAL A 200 46.34 30.90 -43.27
C VAL A 200 46.10 32.03 -44.26
N LEU A 201 44.93 32.67 -44.22
CA LEU A 201 44.62 33.82 -45.09
C LEU A 201 45.58 35.00 -44.86
N LYS A 202 45.93 35.28 -43.60
CA LYS A 202 46.94 36.32 -43.28
C LYS A 202 48.31 35.98 -43.86
N ARG A 203 48.77 34.73 -43.73
CA ARG A 203 50.06 34.28 -44.31
C ARG A 203 50.03 34.36 -45.83
N ALA A 204 48.95 33.92 -46.47
CA ALA A 204 48.78 34.00 -47.92
C ALA A 204 48.76 35.45 -48.41
N ALA A 205 48.09 36.35 -47.71
CA ALA A 205 48.09 37.78 -48.01
C ALA A 205 49.50 38.39 -47.88
N ALA A 206 50.23 38.06 -46.81
CA ALA A 206 51.60 38.51 -46.62
C ALA A 206 52.54 38.01 -47.73
N ALA A 207 52.46 36.73 -48.09
CA ALA A 207 53.23 36.14 -49.19
C ALA A 207 52.90 36.79 -50.54
N SER A 208 51.61 37.08 -50.79
CA SER A 208 51.16 37.80 -51.99
C SER A 208 51.72 39.22 -52.04
N GLN A 209 51.71 39.94 -50.92
CA GLN A 209 52.29 41.28 -50.82
C GLN A 209 53.81 41.27 -51.05
N GLU A 210 54.52 40.30 -50.48
CA GLU A 210 55.96 40.13 -50.71
C GLU A 210 56.26 39.81 -52.17
N SER A 211 55.49 38.91 -52.79
CA SER A 211 55.61 38.59 -54.22
C SER A 211 55.36 39.82 -55.08
N ALA A 212 54.37 40.65 -54.76
CA ALA A 212 54.09 41.88 -55.50
C ALA A 212 55.25 42.89 -55.37
N ALA A 213 55.82 43.05 -54.16
CA ALA A 213 56.98 43.90 -53.92
C ALA A 213 58.23 43.40 -54.68
N ASN A 214 58.46 42.09 -54.69
CA ASN A 214 59.57 41.49 -55.44
C ASN A 214 59.39 41.67 -56.95
N SER A 215 58.18 41.49 -57.48
CA SER A 215 57.87 41.77 -58.89
C SER A 215 58.10 43.23 -59.24
N ALA A 216 57.67 44.18 -58.39
CA ALA A 216 57.93 45.61 -58.61
C ALA A 216 59.42 45.94 -58.64
N ARG A 217 60.21 45.37 -57.72
CA ARG A 217 61.68 45.51 -57.73
C ARG A 217 62.31 44.93 -58.99
N LEU A 218 61.84 43.77 -59.46
CA LEU A 218 62.32 43.16 -60.69
C LEU A 218 62.05 44.06 -61.91
N VAL A 219 60.84 44.62 -62.03
CA VAL A 219 60.48 45.56 -63.10
C VAL A 219 61.39 46.79 -63.06
N GLU A 220 61.64 47.35 -61.87
CA GLU A 220 62.54 48.49 -61.72
C GLU A 220 63.99 48.15 -62.09
N ASN A 221 64.49 46.98 -61.69
CA ASN A 221 65.82 46.51 -62.08
C ASN A 221 65.95 46.32 -63.61
N ILE A 222 64.92 45.77 -64.26
CA ILE A 222 64.87 45.63 -65.72
C ILE A 222 64.90 47.01 -66.38
N ARG A 223 64.13 47.97 -65.86
CA ARG A 223 64.12 49.35 -66.34
C ARG A 223 65.49 49.99 -66.22
N GLN A 224 66.14 49.90 -65.07
CA GLN A 224 67.49 50.42 -64.84
C GLN A 224 68.53 49.77 -65.76
N LEU A 225 68.45 48.45 -65.97
CA LEU A 225 69.33 47.74 -66.90
C LEU A 225 69.11 48.23 -68.34
N SER A 226 67.86 48.42 -68.76
CA SER A 226 67.52 48.95 -70.08
C SER A 226 68.05 50.36 -70.28
N ASP A 227 67.88 51.25 -69.30
CA ASP A 227 68.41 52.62 -69.34
C ASP A 227 69.95 52.63 -69.42
N HIS A 228 70.61 51.75 -68.65
CA HIS A 228 72.05 51.62 -68.67
C HIS A 228 72.58 51.14 -70.03
N LEU A 229 71.95 50.12 -70.61
CA LEU A 229 72.29 49.61 -71.95
C LEU A 229 72.09 50.68 -73.02
N ALA A 230 70.99 51.44 -72.96
CA ALA A 230 70.73 52.56 -73.87
C ALA A 230 71.82 53.64 -73.77
N ALA A 231 72.25 53.98 -72.55
CA ALA A 231 73.34 54.93 -72.33
C ALA A 231 74.68 54.41 -72.87
N GLN A 232 75.00 53.12 -72.67
CA GLN A 232 76.20 52.50 -73.22
C GLN A 232 76.20 52.51 -74.76
N LEU A 233 75.07 52.19 -75.39
CA LEU A 233 74.93 52.25 -76.85
C LEU A 233 75.11 53.68 -77.38
N LYS A 234 74.57 54.68 -76.68
CA LYS A 234 74.75 56.08 -77.02
C LYS A 234 76.22 56.52 -76.89
N ASP A 235 76.91 56.12 -75.82
CA ASP A 235 78.36 56.39 -75.66
C ASP A 235 79.17 55.74 -76.79
N LEU A 236 78.87 54.49 -77.11
CA LEU A 236 79.51 53.78 -78.21
C LEU A 236 79.28 54.48 -79.55
N ALA A 237 78.06 54.92 -79.85
CA ALA A 237 77.74 55.69 -81.05
C ALA A 237 78.53 57.01 -81.11
N MET A 238 78.57 57.79 -80.02
CA MET A 238 79.37 59.02 -79.96
C MET A 238 80.87 58.76 -80.17
N ARG A 239 81.40 57.67 -79.61
CA ARG A 239 82.81 57.27 -79.84
C ARG A 239 83.05 56.91 -81.30
N LEU A 240 82.13 56.17 -81.92
CA LEU A 240 82.20 55.82 -83.35
C LEU A 240 82.16 57.08 -84.23
N ASP A 241 81.25 58.01 -83.97
CA ASP A 241 81.18 59.31 -84.67
C ASP A 241 82.47 60.11 -84.49
N GLY A 242 83.02 60.14 -83.27
CA GLY A 242 84.30 60.79 -82.98
C GLY A 242 85.47 60.18 -83.76
N ILE A 243 85.52 58.86 -83.87
CA ILE A 243 86.51 58.14 -84.70
C ILE A 243 86.29 58.47 -86.18
N GLN A 244 85.06 58.44 -86.67
CA GLN A 244 84.73 58.73 -88.07
C GLN A 244 85.08 60.17 -88.47
N ASN A 245 84.79 61.16 -87.61
CA ASN A 245 85.19 62.54 -87.81
C ASN A 245 86.72 62.70 -87.84
N ARG A 246 87.44 62.01 -86.94
CA ARG A 246 88.91 61.99 -86.97
C ARG A 246 89.45 61.40 -88.27
N ILE A 247 88.90 60.27 -88.74
CA ILE A 247 89.28 59.66 -90.03
C ILE A 247 89.01 60.63 -91.20
N SER A 248 87.90 61.36 -91.16
CA SER A 248 87.51 62.29 -92.22
C SER A 248 88.40 63.54 -92.31
N ASN A 249 88.98 63.98 -91.18
CA ASN A 249 89.89 65.12 -91.09
C ASN A 249 91.36 64.78 -91.42
N ILE A 250 91.69 63.54 -91.82
CA ILE A 250 93.05 63.10 -92.21
C ILE A 250 93.24 63.13 -93.75
N LYS A 251 92.39 63.86 -94.47
CA LYS A 251 92.57 64.20 -95.89
C LYS A 251 93.13 65.61 -96.04
#